data_AF-A0A4Z0Q5A9-F1
#
_entry.id   AF-A0A4Z0Q5A9-F1
#
_cell.length_a   1.000
_cell.length_b   1.000
_cell.length_c   1.000
_cell.angle_alpha   90.00
_cell.angle_beta   90.00
_cell.angle_gamma   90.00
#
_symmetry.space_group_name_H-M   'P 1'
#
loop_
_entity.id
_entity.type
_entity.pdbx_description
1 polymer ?
#
loop_
_entity_poly.entity_id
_entity_poly.type
_entity_poly.pdbx_seq_one_letter_code
_entity_poly.pdbx_strand_id
1 'polypeptide(L)'
;MRGAEFSALSFPGGPPALVVPRHLYQLPDDPASVCPTYCLCMLPRQQHVLDALYACFVACEAQATHGLNHPEAPALSRSVRLSRDCADLCRLSAAFVGRGSEHTAHMLRECAELCRVCADECTQFSDEACRLCTDACRRAEDACRTAFVRPAALV
;
A
#
# COMPACT_ATOMS: atom_id res chain seq x y z
N MET A 1 0.11 -45.56 1.80
CA MET A 1 0.88 -45.56 0.55
C MET A 1 -0.06 -45.25 -0.61
N ARG A 2 -0.14 -43.97 -1.04
CA ARG A 2 -0.81 -43.55 -2.27
C ARG A 2 0.20 -42.67 -3.03
N GLY A 3 0.39 -42.97 -4.32
CA GLY A 3 1.52 -42.54 -5.13
C GLY A 3 1.59 -41.03 -5.35
N ALA A 4 2.81 -40.51 -5.43
CA ALA A 4 3.09 -39.14 -5.85
C ALA A 4 3.17 -39.10 -7.38
N GLU A 5 2.19 -38.46 -8.02
CA GLU A 5 2.23 -38.18 -9.46
C GLU A 5 3.07 -36.93 -9.71
N PHE A 6 4.26 -37.11 -10.28
CA PHE A 6 5.14 -36.05 -10.75
C PHE A 6 4.80 -35.75 -12.21
N SER A 7 4.41 -34.49 -12.51
CA SER A 7 4.26 -34.04 -13.89
C SER A 7 5.52 -33.25 -14.28
N ALA A 8 6.31 -33.83 -15.19
CA ALA A 8 7.50 -33.21 -15.74
C ALA A 8 7.11 -32.31 -16.93
N LEU A 9 7.05 -30.99 -16.71
CA LEU A 9 7.06 -30.04 -17.82
C LEU A 9 8.52 -29.69 -18.11
N SER A 10 9.06 -30.32 -19.16
CA SER A 10 10.41 -30.06 -19.66
C SER A 10 10.43 -28.74 -20.44
N PHE A 11 11.03 -27.70 -19.87
CA PHE A 11 11.48 -26.53 -20.64
C PHE A 11 12.94 -26.75 -21.05
N PRO A 12 13.27 -26.81 -22.36
CA PRO A 12 14.66 -26.97 -22.78
C PRO A 12 15.42 -25.65 -22.53
N GLY A 13 16.44 -25.69 -21.66
CA GLY A 13 17.48 -24.65 -21.55
C GLY A 13 17.55 -23.81 -20.27
N GLY A 14 16.76 -24.10 -19.22
CA GLY A 14 16.86 -23.42 -17.92
C GLY A 14 17.89 -24.04 -16.96
N PRO A 15 18.39 -23.29 -15.95
CA PRO A 15 19.25 -23.84 -14.89
C PRO A 15 18.55 -25.02 -14.18
N PRO A 16 19.29 -25.96 -13.55
CA PRO A 16 18.70 -27.18 -12.99
C PRO A 16 17.52 -26.83 -12.08
N ALA A 17 16.36 -27.35 -12.45
CA ALA A 17 15.11 -27.13 -11.76
C ALA A 17 15.31 -27.38 -10.27
N LEU A 18 15.17 -26.33 -9.46
CA LEU A 18 14.88 -26.50 -8.05
C LEU A 18 13.62 -27.36 -7.98
N VAL A 19 13.79 -28.64 -7.65
CA VAL A 19 12.68 -29.56 -7.39
C VAL A 19 12.08 -29.15 -6.07
N VAL A 20 11.27 -28.10 -6.11
CA VAL A 20 10.50 -27.65 -4.95
C VAL A 20 9.27 -28.56 -4.88
N PRO A 21 9.10 -29.35 -3.82
CA PRO A 21 7.95 -30.23 -3.71
C PRO A 21 6.65 -29.42 -3.71
N ARG A 22 5.62 -29.93 -4.41
CA ARG A 22 4.34 -29.24 -4.70
C ARG A 22 3.64 -28.62 -3.47
N HIS A 23 3.88 -29.16 -2.28
CA HIS A 23 3.33 -28.65 -1.03
C HIS A 23 3.83 -27.26 -0.64
N LEU A 24 4.95 -26.80 -1.19
CA LEU A 24 5.47 -25.43 -0.98
C LEU A 24 4.80 -24.39 -1.89
N TYR A 25 3.99 -24.81 -2.87
CA TYR A 25 3.17 -23.92 -3.72
C TYR A 25 1.70 -23.88 -3.30
N GLN A 26 1.29 -24.67 -2.30
CA GLN A 26 -0.05 -24.62 -1.74
C GLN A 26 -0.08 -23.56 -0.65
N LEU A 27 -0.44 -22.34 -1.04
CA LEU A 27 -1.05 -21.40 -0.10
C LEU A 27 -2.26 -22.11 0.51
N PRO A 28 -2.38 -22.22 1.84
CA PRO A 28 -3.51 -22.90 2.46
C PRO A 28 -4.81 -22.16 2.12
N ASP A 29 -5.85 -22.91 1.80
CA ASP A 29 -7.18 -22.41 1.42
C ASP A 29 -7.88 -21.61 2.55
N ASP A 30 -7.35 -21.69 3.78
CA ASP A 30 -7.92 -21.08 4.97
C ASP A 30 -6.92 -20.10 5.62
N PRO A 31 -7.14 -18.77 5.51
CA PRO A 31 -6.24 -17.75 6.03
C PRO A 31 -6.12 -17.77 7.57
N ALA A 32 -7.01 -18.48 8.28
CA ALA A 32 -6.97 -18.63 9.73
C ALA A 32 -5.98 -19.71 10.21
N SER A 33 -5.49 -20.58 9.33
CA SER A 33 -4.63 -21.72 9.69
C SER A 33 -3.12 -21.43 9.63
N VAL A 34 -2.73 -20.27 9.10
CA VAL A 34 -1.32 -19.86 8.94
C VAL A 34 -0.81 -19.17 10.20
N CYS A 35 -0.48 -20.01 11.18
CA CYS A 35 0.56 -19.81 12.18
C CYS A 35 0.24 -19.01 13.47
N PRO A 36 0.33 -19.66 14.65
CA PRO A 36 0.56 -19.02 15.95
C PRO A 36 2.02 -18.60 16.18
N THR A 37 2.96 -18.99 15.30
CA THR A 37 4.42 -18.88 15.51
C THR A 37 5.08 -17.81 14.62
N TYR A 38 4.41 -17.33 13.57
CA TYR A 38 4.86 -16.22 12.72
C TYR A 38 3.85 -15.08 12.83
N CYS A 39 4.16 -14.08 13.67
CA CYS A 39 3.89 -12.62 13.61
C CYS A 39 2.72 -11.98 12.82
N LEU A 40 1.84 -12.69 12.11
CA LEU A 40 0.80 -12.15 11.22
C LEU A 40 -0.51 -11.84 11.94
N CYS A 41 -0.73 -12.31 13.18
CA CYS A 41 -1.95 -12.02 13.93
C CYS A 41 -2.08 -10.55 14.42
N MET A 42 -1.05 -9.71 14.22
CA MET A 42 -1.11 -8.26 14.48
C MET A 42 -1.70 -7.44 13.33
N LEU A 43 -1.75 -7.98 12.11
CA LEU A 43 -2.23 -7.27 10.90
C LEU A 43 -3.74 -6.97 10.85
N PRO A 44 -4.67 -7.79 11.39
CA PRO A 44 -6.11 -7.52 11.26
C PRO A 44 -6.52 -6.15 11.82
N ARG A 45 -5.80 -5.66 12.84
CA ARG A 45 -6.12 -4.39 13.50
C ARG A 45 -5.70 -3.16 12.68
N GLN A 46 -4.71 -3.29 11.79
CA GLN A 46 -4.19 -2.19 10.96
C GLN A 46 -4.60 -2.31 9.49
N GLN A 47 -5.36 -3.34 9.12
CA GLN A 47 -5.73 -3.59 7.73
C GLN A 47 -6.42 -2.37 7.10
N HIS A 48 -7.34 -1.73 7.83
CA HIS A 48 -8.01 -0.51 7.39
C HIS A 48 -7.05 0.64 7.04
N VAL A 49 -5.94 0.79 7.78
CA VAL A 49 -4.91 1.81 7.50
C VAL A 49 -4.12 1.42 6.25
N LEU A 50 -3.73 0.16 6.12
CA LEU A 50 -3.01 -0.33 4.95
C LEU A 50 -3.85 -0.18 3.67
N ASP A 51 -5.12 -0.54 3.73
CA ASP A 51 -6.05 -0.43 2.61
C ASP A 51 -6.22 1.04 2.18
N ALA A 52 -6.40 1.95 3.14
CA ALA A 52 -6.52 3.38 2.87
C ALA A 52 -5.24 3.96 2.26
N LEU A 53 -4.06 3.61 2.80
CA LEU A 53 -2.77 4.07 2.29
C LEU A 53 -2.49 3.58 0.86
N TYR A 54 -2.75 2.31 0.56
CA TYR A 54 -2.55 1.78 -0.79
C TYR A 54 -3.58 2.32 -1.78
N ALA A 55 -4.85 2.50 -1.37
CA ALA A 55 -5.85 3.15 -2.21
C ALA A 55 -5.46 4.59 -2.55
N CYS A 56 -4.95 5.34 -1.56
CA CYS A 56 -4.43 6.70 -1.76
C CYS A 56 -3.21 6.72 -2.70
N PHE A 57 -2.25 5.83 -2.49
CA PHE A 57 -1.09 5.68 -3.37
C PHE A 57 -1.50 5.50 -4.84
N VAL A 58 -2.41 4.57 -5.13
CA VAL A 58 -2.88 4.31 -6.50
C VAL A 58 -3.60 5.53 -7.09
N ALA A 59 -4.47 6.18 -6.32
CA ALA A 59 -5.21 7.35 -6.78
C ALA A 59 -4.29 8.55 -7.06
N CYS A 60 -3.28 8.77 -6.22
CA CYS A 60 -2.29 9.83 -6.40
C CYS A 60 -1.42 9.60 -7.63
N GLU A 61 -0.94 8.37 -7.88
CA GLU A 61 -0.19 8.05 -9.10
C GLU A 61 -1.04 8.24 -10.37
N ALA A 62 -2.32 7.85 -10.30
CA ALA A 62 -3.27 8.07 -11.39
C ALA A 62 -3.51 9.56 -11.64
N GLN A 63 -3.67 10.37 -10.59
CA GLN A 63 -3.82 11.82 -10.69
C GLN A 63 -2.57 12.47 -11.27
N ALA A 64 -1.38 12.09 -10.79
CA ALA A 64 -0.12 12.62 -11.29
C ALA A 64 0.06 12.32 -12.79
N THR A 65 -0.24 11.09 -13.20
CA THR A 65 -0.21 10.67 -14.61
C THR A 65 -1.24 11.45 -15.43
N HIS A 66 -2.45 11.64 -14.91
CA HIS A 66 -3.49 12.42 -15.58
C HIS A 66 -3.06 13.89 -15.74
N GLY A 67 -2.62 14.54 -14.66
CA GLY A 67 -2.23 15.95 -14.65
C GLY A 67 -1.06 16.27 -15.59
N LEU A 68 -0.12 15.33 -15.78
CA LEU A 68 0.97 15.49 -16.75
C LEU A 68 0.51 15.44 -18.20
N ASN A 69 -0.59 14.74 -18.47
CA ASN A 69 -1.17 14.59 -19.81
C ASN A 69 -2.38 15.51 -20.05
N HIS A 70 -2.74 16.33 -19.06
CA HIS A 70 -3.89 17.22 -19.13
C HIS A 70 -3.60 18.43 -20.05
N PRO A 71 -4.58 18.93 -20.84
CA PRO A 71 -4.39 20.12 -21.68
C PRO A 71 -3.91 21.36 -20.91
N GLU A 72 -4.25 21.44 -19.62
CA GLU A 72 -3.86 22.50 -18.70
C GLU A 72 -2.76 22.06 -17.71
N ALA A 73 -1.85 21.18 -18.13
CA ALA A 73 -0.76 20.67 -17.28
C ALA A 73 0.01 21.75 -16.48
N PRO A 74 0.27 22.98 -16.98
CA PRO A 74 0.89 24.03 -16.17
C PRO A 74 0.10 24.40 -14.92
N ALA A 75 -1.24 24.45 -14.99
CA ALA A 75 -2.12 24.76 -13.87
C ALA A 75 -2.14 23.63 -12.81
N LEU A 76 -1.99 22.38 -13.25
CA LEU A 76 -1.94 21.20 -12.38
C LEU A 76 -0.53 20.90 -11.84
N SER A 77 0.48 21.71 -12.16
CA SER A 77 1.87 21.40 -11.83
C SER A 77 2.12 21.21 -10.32
N ARG A 78 1.40 21.94 -9.47
CA ARG A 78 1.48 21.80 -8.01
C ARG A 78 0.77 20.52 -7.54
N SER A 79 -0.45 20.24 -8.02
CA SER A 79 -1.17 19.00 -7.65
C SER A 79 -0.39 17.75 -8.06
N VAL A 80 0.22 17.74 -9.25
CA VAL A 80 1.07 16.63 -9.72
C VAL A 80 2.26 16.38 -8.79
N ARG A 81 2.93 17.44 -8.31
CA ARG A 81 4.05 17.31 -7.37
C ARG A 81 3.58 16.74 -6.03
N LEU A 82 2.51 17.30 -5.47
CA LEU A 82 1.96 16.85 -4.20
C LEU A 82 1.45 15.41 -4.26
N SER A 83 0.81 15.01 -5.37
CA SER A 83 0.35 13.64 -5.55
C SER A 83 1.49 12.64 -5.57
N ARG A 84 2.61 12.94 -6.24
CA ARG A 84 3.81 12.08 -6.22
C ARG A 84 4.39 11.95 -4.82
N ASP A 85 4.58 13.08 -4.14
CA ASP A 85 5.08 13.09 -2.76
C ASP A 85 4.14 12.28 -1.84
N CYS A 86 2.82 12.46 -2.00
CA CYS A 86 1.79 11.75 -1.25
C CYS A 86 1.82 10.24 -1.53
N ALA A 87 1.99 9.84 -2.79
CA ALA A 87 2.08 8.43 -3.17
C ALA A 87 3.30 7.75 -2.53
N ASP A 88 4.46 8.38 -2.61
CA ASP A 88 5.70 7.87 -2.00
C ASP A 88 5.57 7.76 -0.48
N LEU A 89 5.03 8.79 0.18
CA LEU A 89 4.87 8.80 1.62
C LEU A 89 3.81 7.79 2.09
N CYS A 90 2.73 7.59 1.33
CA CYS A 90 1.72 6.57 1.62
C CYS A 90 2.33 5.17 1.55
N ARG A 91 3.09 4.89 0.49
CA ARG A 91 3.77 3.60 0.31
C ARG A 91 4.79 3.35 1.42
N LEU A 92 5.58 4.37 1.77
CA LEU A 92 6.54 4.27 2.86
C LEU A 92 5.82 4.02 4.18
N SER A 93 4.79 4.80 4.51
CA SER A 93 4.00 4.66 5.73
C SER A 93 3.36 3.27 5.85
N ALA A 94 2.82 2.72 4.76
CA ALA A 94 2.27 1.37 4.74
C ALA A 94 3.33 0.33 5.11
N ALA A 95 4.57 0.49 4.63
CA ALA A 95 5.67 -0.38 5.01
C ALA A 95 6.02 -0.25 6.50
N PHE A 96 5.94 0.95 7.11
CA PHE A 96 6.20 1.15 8.55
C PHE A 96 5.12 0.50 9.41
N VAL A 97 3.86 0.66 9.01
CA VAL A 97 2.70 0.01 9.64
C VAL A 97 2.83 -1.52 9.55
N GLY A 98 3.09 -2.05 8.34
CA GLY A 98 3.14 -3.49 8.10
C GLY A 98 4.25 -4.22 8.88
N ARG A 99 5.34 -3.54 9.22
CA ARG A 99 6.43 -4.09 10.04
C ARG A 99 6.37 -3.69 11.52
N GLY A 100 5.36 -2.92 11.92
CA GLY A 100 5.19 -2.46 13.31
C GLY A 100 6.37 -1.62 13.82
N SER A 101 6.90 -0.71 12.99
CA SER A 101 8.07 0.13 13.36
C SER A 101 7.76 1.04 14.55
N GLU A 102 8.74 1.28 15.41
CA GLU A 102 8.65 2.29 16.50
C GLU A 102 8.35 3.70 15.98
N HIS A 103 8.75 4.00 14.74
CA HIS A 103 8.52 5.30 14.10
C HIS A 103 7.17 5.43 13.40
N THR A 104 6.30 4.41 13.47
CA THR A 104 4.99 4.42 12.80
C THR A 104 4.16 5.66 13.14
N ALA A 105 4.21 6.14 14.39
CA ALA A 105 3.46 7.33 14.82
C ALA A 105 3.96 8.62 14.15
N HIS A 106 5.27 8.73 13.92
CA HIS A 106 5.84 9.87 13.22
C HIS A 106 5.47 9.83 11.74
N MET A 107 5.62 8.67 11.11
CA MET A 107 5.28 8.49 9.70
C MET A 107 3.81 8.76 9.40
N LEU A 108 2.89 8.25 10.21
CA LEU A 108 1.45 8.47 10.00
C LEU A 108 1.03 9.92 10.22
N ARG A 109 1.70 10.67 11.12
CA ARG A 109 1.44 12.11 11.28
C ARG A 109 1.82 12.91 10.04
N GLU A 110 3.01 12.66 9.49
CA GLU A 110 3.45 13.33 8.26
C GLU A 110 2.60 12.89 7.06
N CYS A 111 2.25 11.61 6.99
CA CYS A 111 1.36 11.10 5.93
C CYS A 111 -0.01 11.76 5.99
N ALA A 112 -0.60 11.93 7.17
CA ALA A 112 -1.88 12.61 7.32
C ALA A 112 -1.83 14.07 6.86
N GLU A 113 -0.76 14.79 7.20
CA GLU A 113 -0.59 16.18 6.77
C GLU A 113 -0.41 16.28 5.24
N LEU A 114 0.39 15.40 4.65
CA LEU A 114 0.59 15.42 3.20
C LEU A 114 -0.69 15.02 2.44
N CYS A 115 -1.44 14.02 2.93
CA CYS A 115 -2.75 13.66 2.39
C CYS A 115 -3.71 14.86 2.44
N ARG A 116 -3.74 15.61 3.55
CA ARG A 116 -4.56 16.82 3.69
C ARG A 116 -4.21 17.87 2.64
N VAL A 117 -2.93 18.21 2.52
CA VAL A 117 -2.43 19.22 1.58
C VAL A 117 -2.66 18.80 0.13
N CYS A 118 -2.49 17.51 -0.19
CA CYS A 118 -2.75 16.96 -1.51
C CYS A 118 -4.25 17.04 -1.87
N ALA A 119 -5.14 16.68 -0.94
CA ALA A 119 -6.57 16.79 -1.12
C ALA A 119 -7.01 18.25 -1.30
N ASP A 120 -6.51 19.17 -0.46
CA ASP A 120 -6.82 20.60 -0.55
C ASP A 120 -6.43 21.17 -1.93
N GLU A 121 -5.29 20.75 -2.48
CA GLU A 121 -4.89 21.16 -3.82
C GLU A 121 -5.77 20.55 -4.93
N CYS A 122 -6.08 19.25 -4.84
CA CYS A 122 -6.89 18.59 -5.87
C CYS A 122 -8.33 19.10 -5.91
N THR A 123 -8.88 19.61 -4.81
CA THR A 123 -10.26 20.16 -4.76
C THR A 123 -10.47 21.40 -5.62
N GLN A 124 -9.39 22.06 -6.06
CA GLN A 124 -9.46 23.24 -6.94
C GLN A 124 -9.86 22.87 -8.38
N PHE A 125 -9.78 21.59 -8.74
CA PHE A 125 -10.04 21.09 -10.09
C PHE A 125 -11.25 20.14 -10.09
N SER A 126 -12.09 20.23 -11.12
CA SER A 126 -13.32 19.42 -11.23
C SER A 126 -13.14 18.08 -11.95
N ASP A 127 -11.90 17.71 -12.28
CA ASP A 127 -11.59 16.49 -13.02
C ASP A 127 -11.83 15.23 -12.20
N GLU A 128 -12.24 14.15 -12.87
CA GLU A 128 -12.51 12.87 -12.20
C GLU A 128 -11.27 12.33 -11.48
N ALA A 129 -10.08 12.45 -12.08
CA ALA A 129 -8.83 12.05 -11.45
C ALA A 129 -8.53 12.83 -10.16
N CYS A 130 -8.81 14.14 -10.14
CA CYS A 130 -8.66 14.99 -8.97
C CYS A 130 -9.71 14.68 -7.88
N ARG A 131 -10.94 14.37 -8.27
CA ARG A 131 -12.00 13.94 -7.34
C ARG A 131 -11.65 12.62 -6.66
N LEU A 132 -11.27 11.60 -7.44
CA LEU A 132 -10.86 10.30 -6.90
C LEU A 132 -9.64 10.41 -5.97
N CYS A 133 -8.66 11.24 -6.35
CA CYS A 133 -7.49 11.52 -5.52
C CYS A 133 -7.90 12.20 -4.20
N THR A 134 -8.78 13.20 -4.25
CA THR A 134 -9.30 13.89 -3.05
C THR A 134 -9.98 12.90 -2.10
N ASP A 135 -10.89 12.08 -2.61
CA ASP A 135 -11.63 11.11 -1.79
C ASP A 135 -10.72 10.05 -1.17
N ALA A 136 -9.68 9.62 -1.89
CA ALA A 136 -8.69 8.68 -1.38
C ALA A 136 -7.77 9.33 -0.33
N CYS A 137 -7.30 10.56 -0.58
CA CYS A 137 -6.47 11.31 0.35
C CYS A 137 -7.20 11.59 1.67
N ARG A 138 -8.49 11.97 1.64
CA ARG A 138 -9.28 12.19 2.87
C ARG A 138 -9.44 10.92 3.69
N ARG A 139 -9.73 9.79 3.03
CA ARG A 139 -9.82 8.49 3.71
C ARG A 139 -8.48 8.08 4.32
N ALA A 140 -7.37 8.30 3.63
CA ALA A 140 -6.04 8.01 4.16
C ALA A 140 -5.65 8.96 5.31
N GLU A 141 -5.98 10.24 5.21
CA GLU A 141 -5.80 11.21 6.29
C GLU A 141 -6.52 10.74 7.57
N ASP A 142 -7.80 10.40 7.47
CA ASP A 142 -8.61 9.93 8.60
C ASP A 142 -8.06 8.62 9.19
N ALA A 143 -7.68 7.67 8.33
CA ALA A 143 -7.10 6.41 8.77
C ALA A 143 -5.76 6.62 9.49
N CYS A 144 -4.89 7.49 8.96
CA CYS A 144 -3.62 7.84 9.60
C CYS A 144 -3.81 8.52 10.96
N ARG A 145 -4.82 9.40 11.11
CA ARG A 145 -5.12 10.10 12.37
C ARG A 145 -5.72 9.19 13.44
N THR A 146 -6.50 8.18 13.02
CA THR A 146 -7.21 7.25 13.91
C THR A 146 -6.48 5.93 14.12
N ALA A 147 -5.38 5.71 13.40
CA ALA A 147 -4.56 4.52 13.50
C ALA A 147 -4.10 4.27 14.94
N PHE A 148 -4.27 3.04 15.41
CA PHE A 148 -3.74 2.63 16.71
C PHE A 148 -2.23 2.42 16.60
N VAL A 149 -1.43 3.37 17.08
CA VAL A 149 0.02 3.18 17.11
C VAL A 149 0.47 2.69 18.47
N ARG A 150 1.26 1.61 18.50
CA ARG A 150 1.92 1.20 19.74
C ARG A 150 2.90 2.31 20.13
N PRO A 151 2.81 2.87 21.35
CA PRO A 151 3.81 3.82 21.80
C PRO A 151 5.18 3.16 21.70
N ALA A 152 6.16 3.88 21.15
CA ALA A 152 7.54 3.43 21.16
C ALA A 152 7.88 3.10 22.62
N ALA A 153 8.27 1.86 22.88
CA ALA A 153 8.81 1.49 24.17
C ALA A 153 10.00 2.43 24.39
N LEU A 154 9.92 3.27 25.43
CA LEU A 154 11.01 4.11 25.88
C LEU A 154 12.28 3.25 25.92
N VAL A 155 13.23 3.56 25.04
CA VAL A 155 14.60 3.02 25.08
C VAL A 155 15.27 3.50 26.36
#